data_AF-A0ABD5MZQ0-F1
#
_entry.id   AF-A0ABD5MZQ0-F1
#
_cell.length_a   1.000
_cell.length_b   1.000
_cell.length_c   1.000
_cell.angle_alpha   90.00
_cell.angle_beta   90.00
_cell.angle_gamma   90.00
#
_symmetry.space_group_name_H-M   'P 1'
#
loop_
_entity.id
_entity.type
_entity.pdbx_description
1 polymer ?
#
loop_
_entity_poly.entity_id
_entity_poly.type
_entity_poly.pdbx_seq_one_letter_code
_entity_poly.pdbx_strand_id
1 'polypeptide(L)' 'MAWTTGVVTQNGNSTLTWSISGGNLISTHDCIVVKPTSGSSGLKITSKTVFRSPTRYHVTVQVIGSGAMAYRFAAERMD' A
#
# COMPACT_ATOMS: atom_id res chain seq x y z
N MET A 1 -16.50 -4.43 4.45
CA MET A 1 -15.15 -4.05 3.99
C MET A 1 -14.91 -4.34 2.51
N ALA A 2 -14.94 -3.32 1.63
CA ALA A 2 -14.48 -3.45 0.24
C ALA A 2 -12.96 -3.23 0.19
N TRP A 3 -12.22 -4.12 -0.48
CA TRP A 3 -10.76 -4.05 -0.59
C TRP A 3 -10.34 -3.52 -1.95
N THR A 4 -9.56 -2.44 -1.97
CA THR A 4 -8.79 -2.02 -3.14
C THR A 4 -7.50 -2.82 -3.19
N THR A 5 -7.26 -3.52 -4.29
CA THR A 5 -6.06 -4.34 -4.48
C THR A 5 -5.29 -3.91 -5.71
N GLY A 6 -3.96 -4.02 -5.68
CA GLY A 6 -3.12 -3.79 -6.84
C GLY A 6 -1.75 -4.43 -6.71
N VAL A 7 -1.01 -4.40 -7.81
CA VAL A 7 0.37 -4.90 -7.88
C VAL A 7 1.29 -3.75 -8.28
N VAL A 8 2.40 -3.61 -7.57
CA VAL A 8 3.47 -2.66 -7.89
C VAL A 8 4.75 -3.45 -8.07
N THR A 9 5.41 -3.26 -9.21
CA THR A 9 6.69 -3.90 -9.52
C THR A 9 7.81 -2.89 -9.39
N GLN A 10 8.91 -3.28 -8.75
CA GLN A 10 10.11 -2.46 -8.72
C GLN A 10 11.35 -3.20 -9.21
N ASN A 11 12.35 -2.43 -9.63
CA ASN A 11 13.64 -2.93 -10.03
C ASN A 11 14.75 -2.34 -9.15
N GLY A 12 15.21 -3.12 -8.17
CA GLY A 12 16.25 -2.71 -7.22
C GLY A 12 15.70 -1.89 -6.05
N ASN A 13 16.58 -1.40 -5.18
CA ASN A 13 16.17 -0.68 -3.97
C ASN A 13 15.48 0.63 -4.34
N SER A 14 14.26 0.86 -3.85
CA SER A 14 13.51 2.07 -4.18
C SER A 14 12.51 2.43 -3.08
N THR A 15 11.99 3.66 -3.19
CA THR A 15 10.83 4.11 -2.43
C THR A 15 9.65 4.16 -3.40
N LEU A 16 8.60 3.41 -3.10
CA LEU A 16 7.39 3.40 -3.89
C LEU A 16 6.33 4.24 -3.17
N THR A 17 5.72 5.15 -3.91
CA THR A 17 4.65 6.00 -3.41
C THR A 17 3.44 5.86 -4.33
N TRP A 18 2.28 5.57 -3.76
CA TRP A 18 1.02 5.59 -4.50
C TRP A 18 -0.09 6.21 -3.66
N SER A 19 -1.08 6.76 -4.36
CA SER A 19 -2.27 7.33 -3.75
C SER A 19 -3.45 6.40 -3.99
N ILE A 20 -4.23 6.17 -2.95
CA ILE A 20 -5.50 5.45 -3.03
C ILE A 20 -6.61 6.48 -2.86
N SER A 21 -7.38 6.70 -3.91
CA SER A 21 -8.59 7.53 -3.86
C SER A 21 -9.67 6.76 -3.10
N GLY A 22 -10.05 7.27 -1.93
CA GLY A 22 -11.08 6.64 -1.12
C GLY A 22 -12.50 6.97 -1.56
N GLY A 23 -12.73 7.96 -2.43
CA GLY A 23 -14.02 8.66 -2.42
C GLY A 23 -14.19 9.39 -1.08
N ASN A 24 -15.41 9.79 -0.69
CA ASN A 24 -15.72 10.51 0.57
C ASN A 24 -15.45 9.70 1.87
N LEU A 25 -14.49 8.78 1.85
CA LEU A 25 -14.05 7.99 2.99
C LEU A 25 -13.14 8.85 3.89
N ILE A 26 -13.77 9.63 4.77
CA ILE A 26 -13.16 10.08 6.02
C ILE A 26 -13.14 8.86 6.95
N SER A 27 -12.31 7.87 6.64
CA SER A 27 -12.24 6.63 7.41
C SER A 27 -11.23 6.79 8.55
N THR A 28 -11.73 6.67 9.79
CA THR A 28 -10.94 6.70 11.02
C THR A 28 -10.12 5.42 11.21
N HIS A 29 -10.49 4.34 10.51
CA HIS A 29 -9.86 3.02 10.57
C HIS A 29 -9.45 2.53 9.17
N ASP A 30 -8.16 2.66 8.83
CA ASP A 30 -7.57 2.07 7.63
C ASP A 30 -6.75 0.82 7.95
N CYS A 31 -6.86 -0.18 7.06
CA CYS A 31 -6.01 -1.35 7.07
C CYS A 31 -5.25 -1.44 5.74
N ILE A 32 -3.93 -1.30 5.79
CA ILE A 32 -3.05 -1.45 4.62
C ILE A 32 -2.11 -2.64 4.80
N VAL A 33 -2.32 -3.65 3.98
CA VAL A 33 -1.46 -4.82 3.89
C VAL A 33 -0.64 -4.73 2.60
N VAL A 34 0.68 -4.74 2.73
CA VAL A 34 1.61 -4.78 1.59
C VAL A 34 2.49 -6.00 1.78
N LYS A 35 2.60 -6.84 0.75
CA LYS A 35 3.42 -8.05 0.78
C LYS A 35 4.12 -8.31 -0.56
N PRO A 36 5.32 -8.89 -0.57
CA PRO A 36 5.91 -9.44 -1.78
C PRO A 36 4.96 -10.46 -2.43
N THR A 37 4.90 -10.49 -3.76
CA THR A 37 4.21 -11.56 -4.48
C THR A 37 5.00 -12.87 -4.36
N SER A 38 4.31 -14.01 -4.45
CA SER A 38 4.97 -15.31 -4.52
C SER A 38 6.02 -15.31 -5.64
N GLY A 39 7.24 -15.77 -5.35
CA GLY A 39 8.37 -15.78 -6.28
C GLY A 39 9.30 -14.57 -6.22
N SER A 40 8.97 -13.50 -5.49
CA SER A 40 9.86 -12.33 -5.28
C SER A 40 10.88 -12.63 -4.17
N SER A 41 11.79 -13.59 -4.38
CA SER A 41 12.73 -14.12 -3.36
C SER A 41 13.81 -13.13 -2.87
N GLY A 42 13.94 -11.96 -3.51
CA GLY A 42 14.87 -10.91 -3.09
C GLY A 42 14.21 -9.66 -2.50
N LEU A 43 12.87 -9.60 -2.46
CA LEU A 43 12.17 -8.37 -2.14
C LEU A 43 11.81 -8.30 -0.65
N LYS A 44 12.29 -7.26 0.03
CA LYS A 44 12.01 -7.00 1.44
C LYS A 44 11.45 -5.60 1.64
N ILE A 45 10.30 -5.50 2.32
CA ILE A 45 9.74 -4.22 2.77
C ILE A 45 10.46 -3.83 4.05
N THR A 46 11.11 -2.67 4.06
CA THR A 46 11.87 -2.17 5.22
C THR A 46 11.09 -1.14 6.02
N SER A 47 10.24 -0.37 5.37
CA SER A 47 9.35 0.58 6.04
C SER A 47 8.06 0.78 5.26
N LYS A 48 7.02 1.19 5.98
CA LYS A 48 5.70 1.53 5.44
C LYS A 48 5.15 2.71 6.21
N THR A 49 4.81 3.77 5.49
CA THR A 49 4.19 4.98 6.02
C THR A 49 2.88 5.21 5.28
N VAL A 50 1.84 5.55 6.04
CA VAL A 50 0.51 5.86 5.51
C VAL A 50 0.15 7.24 5.98
N PHE A 51 0.04 8.18 5.05
CA PHE A 51 -0.46 9.52 5.32
C PHE A 51 -1.92 9.61 4.87
N ARG A 52 -2.78 10.10 5.76
CA ARG A 52 -4.21 10.22 5.51
C ARG A 52 -4.53 11.68 5.20
N SER A 53 -5.31 11.87 4.14
CA SER A 53 -5.97 13.14 3.83
C SER A 53 -7.47 12.87 3.69
N PRO A 54 -8.35 13.89 3.80
CA PRO A 54 -9.79 13.71 3.89
C PRO A 54 -10.45 12.86 2.79
N THR A 55 -9.80 12.73 1.62
CA THR A 55 -10.30 11.97 0.47
C THR A 55 -9.28 11.03 -0.16
N ARG A 56 -8.05 10.98 0.37
CA ARG A 56 -6.96 10.14 -0.17
C ARG A 56 -6.06 9.58 0.91
N TYR A 57 -5.56 8.38 0.64
CA TYR A 57 -4.48 7.75 1.38
C TYR A 57 -3.22 7.80 0.54
N HIS A 58 -2.13 8.30 1.11
CA HIS A 58 -0.82 8.29 0.49
C HIS A 58 0.01 7.21 1.18
N VAL A 59 0.36 6.18 0.43
CA VAL A 59 1.13 5.05 0.94
C VAL A 59 2.54 5.17 0.38
N THR A 60 3.52 5.19 1.27
CA THR A 60 4.94 5.15 0.94
C THR A 60 5.52 3.87 1.53
N VAL A 61 6.19 3.07 0.72
CA VAL A 61 6.94 1.89 1.18
C VAL A 61 8.37 1.97 0.71
N GLN A 62 9.30 1.63 1.59
CA GLN A 62 10.70 1.42 1.22
C GLN A 62 10.97 -0.07 1.11
N VAL A 63 11.68 -0.42 0.05
CA VAL A 63 11.80 -1.80 -0.39
C VAL A 63 13.20 -2.03 -0.94
N ILE A 64 13.79 -3.13 -0.49
CA ILE A 64 15.11 -3.61 -0.91
C ILE A 64 14.90 -4.79 -1.86
N GLY A 65 15.70 -4.85 -2.93
CA GLY A 65 15.66 -5.88 -3.96
C GLY A 65 14.67 -5.61 -5.09
N SER A 66 14.68 -6.46 -6.10
CA SER A 66 13.79 -6.39 -7.27
C SER A 66 12.64 -7.40 -7.16
N GLY A 67 11.48 -7.06 -7.72
CA GLY A 67 10.32 -7.94 -7.74
C GLY A 67 8.98 -7.23 -7.69
N ALA A 68 7.92 -8.01 -7.75
CA ALA A 68 6.54 -7.54 -7.62
C ALA A 68 6.05 -7.62 -6.17
N MET A 69 5.16 -6.70 -5.83
CA MET A 69 4.45 -6.63 -4.55
C MET A 69 2.97 -6.47 -4.79
N ALA A 70 2.19 -7.19 -4.00
CA ALA A 70 0.75 -6.98 -3.93
C ALA A 70 0.42 -6.11 -2.72
N TYR A 71 -0.45 -5.13 -2.92
CA TYR A 71 -1.09 -4.40 -1.83
C TYR A 71 -2.58 -4.68 -1.78
N ARG A 72 -3.11 -4.67 -0.56
CA ARG A 72 -4.54 -4.70 -0.25
C ARG A 72 -4.82 -3.59 0.73
N PHE A 73 -5.77 -2.75 0.38
CA PHE A 73 -6.21 -1.61 1.16
C PHE A 73 -7.70 -1.72 1.45
N ALA A 74 -8.09 -1.47 2.69
CA ALA A 74 -9.48 -1.20 3.02
C ALA A 74 -9.58 -0.03 3.98
N ALA A 75 -10.60 0.79 3.75
CA ALA A 75 -11.01 1.87 4.62
C ALA A 75 -12.48 1.64 4.96
N GLU A 76 -12.82 1.67 6.24
CA GLU A 76 -14.21 1.63 6.71
C GLU A 76 -14.54 2.92 7.43
N ARG A 77 -15.66 3.52 7.02
CA ARG A 77 -16.33 4.52 7.82
C ARG A 77 -17.06 3.76 8.94
N MET A 78 -16.58 3.91 10.17
CA MET A 78 -17.42 3.58 11.32
C MET A 78 -18.25 4.83 11.59
N ASP A 79 -19.56 4.71 11.39
CA ASP A 79 -20.55 5.72 11.75
C ASP A 79 -20.71 5.84 13.26
#